data_AF-A0A8J6WUZ6-F1
#
_entry.id   AF-A0A8J6WUZ6-F1
#
_cell.length_a   1.000
_cell.length_b   1.000
_cell.length_c   1.000
_cell.angle_alpha   90.00
_cell.angle_beta   90.00
_cell.angle_gamma   90.00
#
_symmetry.space_group_name_H-M   'P 1'
#
loop_
_entity.id
_entity.type
_entity.pdbx_description
1 polymer ?
#
loop_
_entity_poly.entity_id
_entity_poly.type
_entity_poly.pdbx_seq_one_letter_code
_entity_poly.pdbx_strand_id
1 'polypeptide(L)'
;RSLGHTYQEMGDDGKAMDYYQQSLALARERKDRRAEGSALGALGVVYEDLGDCNKAIEYYEQSLAIERETKDHLGGAPVVFYSEPRSCL
;
A
#
# COMPACT_ATOMS: atom_id res chain seq x y z
N ARG A 1 -2.61 1.72 15.66
CA ARG A 1 -3.84 0.93 15.42
C ARG A 1 -4.42 1.48 14.12
N SER A 2 -4.21 0.77 13.01
CA SER A 2 -4.32 1.32 11.66
C SER A 2 -5.78 1.54 11.27
N LEU A 3 -6.18 2.81 11.13
CA LEU A 3 -7.54 3.22 10.74
C LEU A 3 -7.95 2.65 9.37
N GLY A 4 -7.00 2.46 8.46
CA GLY A 4 -7.32 1.92 7.13
C GLY A 4 -7.79 0.46 7.15
N HIS A 5 -7.31 -0.35 8.12
CA HIS A 5 -7.79 -1.73 8.28
C HIS A 5 -9.21 -1.78 8.86
N THR A 6 -9.59 -0.80 9.70
CA THR A 6 -10.97 -0.69 10.21
C THR A 6 -11.96 -0.25 9.13
N TYR A 7 -11.53 0.47 8.09
CA TYR A 7 -12.43 0.88 7.00
C TYR A 7 -12.66 -0.23 5.97
N GLN A 8 -11.66 -1.06 5.69
CA GLN A 8 -11.85 -2.27 4.87
C GLN A 8 -12.89 -3.22 5.50
N GLU A 9 -12.86 -3.41 6.82
CA GLU A 9 -13.85 -4.25 7.51
C GLU A 9 -15.27 -3.63 7.54
N MET A 10 -15.40 -2.34 7.24
CA MET A 10 -16.70 -1.64 7.20
C MET A 10 -17.31 -1.57 5.79
N GLY A 11 -16.65 -2.09 4.75
CA GLY A 11 -17.12 -2.05 3.36
C GLY A 11 -17.20 -0.62 2.78
N ASP A 12 -16.42 0.30 3.34
CA ASP A 12 -16.39 1.72 2.96
C ASP A 12 -15.05 2.00 2.22
N ASP A 13 -14.80 1.20 1.18
CA ASP A 13 -13.53 1.18 0.42
C ASP A 13 -13.17 2.56 -0.13
N GLY A 14 -14.19 3.36 -0.47
CA GLY A 14 -14.01 4.75 -0.92
C GLY A 14 -13.31 5.65 0.11
N LYS A 15 -13.59 5.49 1.41
CA LYS A 15 -12.92 6.27 2.47
C LYS A 15 -11.51 5.77 2.74
N ALA A 16 -11.29 4.46 2.66
CA ALA A 16 -9.96 3.88 2.76
C ALA A 16 -9.06 4.40 1.63
N MET A 17 -9.58 4.40 0.39
CA MET A 17 -8.88 4.96 -0.78
C MET A 17 -8.50 6.43 -0.57
N ASP A 18 -9.45 7.28 -0.17
CA ASP A 18 -9.18 8.71 0.02
C ASP A 18 -8.11 8.95 1.11
N TYR A 19 -8.20 8.22 2.22
CA TYR A 19 -7.21 8.28 3.29
C TYR A 19 -5.81 7.86 2.83
N TYR A 20 -5.70 6.75 2.10
CA TYR A 20 -4.40 6.28 1.60
C TYR A 20 -3.84 7.18 0.49
N GLN A 21 -4.69 7.78 -0.35
CA GLN A 21 -4.27 8.78 -1.34
C GLN A 21 -3.76 10.06 -0.69
N GLN A 22 -4.42 10.56 0.36
CA GLN A 22 -3.92 11.68 1.14
C GLN A 22 -2.59 11.35 1.83
N SER A 23 -2.49 10.16 2.42
CA SER A 23 -1.24 9.68 3.04
C SER A 23 -0.11 9.59 2.02
N LEU A 24 -0.40 9.17 0.78
CA LEU A 24 0.57 9.12 -0.31
C LEU A 24 1.05 10.51 -0.71
N ALA A 25 0.13 11.47 -0.86
CA ALA A 25 0.47 12.85 -1.20
C ALA A 25 1.36 13.49 -0.14
N LEU A 26 1.03 13.30 1.13
CA LEU A 26 1.84 13.78 2.26
C LEU A 26 3.20 13.11 2.32
N ALA A 27 3.29 11.80 2.08
CA ALA A 27 4.55 11.08 2.04
C ALA A 27 5.47 11.60 0.93
N ARG A 28 4.92 11.86 -0.26
CA ARG A 28 5.65 12.47 -1.38
C ARG A 28 6.12 13.89 -1.08
N GLU A 29 5.25 14.71 -0.48
CA GLU A 29 5.61 16.06 -0.06
C GLU A 29 6.75 16.06 0.97
N ARG A 30 6.68 15.15 1.94
CA ARG A 30 7.71 14.96 2.97
C ARG A 30 8.95 14.20 2.46
N LYS A 31 8.92 13.70 1.22
CA LYS A 31 9.92 12.79 0.65
C LYS A 31 10.18 11.56 1.54
N ASP A 32 9.18 11.13 2.29
CA ASP A 32 9.24 9.96 3.14
C ASP A 32 8.92 8.71 2.30
N ARG A 33 9.96 8.13 1.73
CA ARG A 33 9.87 6.92 0.90
C ARG A 33 9.25 5.75 1.65
N ARG A 34 9.50 5.61 2.95
CA ARG A 34 8.94 4.49 3.73
C ARG A 34 7.42 4.64 3.90
N ALA A 35 6.96 5.85 4.18
CA ALA A 35 5.54 6.16 4.24
C ALA A 35 4.87 6.04 2.86
N GLU A 36 5.57 6.41 1.79
CA GLU A 36 5.10 6.29 0.41
C GLU A 36 4.86 4.82 0.03
N GLY A 37 5.84 3.94 0.26
CA GLY A 37 5.69 2.50 0.02
C GLY A 37 4.54 1.89 0.82
N SER A 38 4.42 2.25 2.11
CA SER A 38 3.32 1.75 2.95
C SER A 38 1.93 2.19 2.46
N ALA A 39 1.79 3.41 1.96
CA ALA A 39 0.53 3.92 1.42
C ALA A 39 0.18 3.28 0.07
N LEU A 40 1.17 3.11 -0.82
CA LEU A 40 1.01 2.42 -2.10
C LEU A 40 0.55 0.99 -1.89
N GLY A 41 1.25 0.27 -1.02
CA GLY A 41 0.93 -1.12 -0.77
C GLY A 41 -0.43 -1.29 -0.09
N ALA A 42 -0.89 -0.32 0.72
CA ALA A 42 -2.24 -0.35 1.27
C ALA A 42 -3.32 -0.06 0.21
N LEU A 43 -3.05 0.84 -0.75
CA LEU A 43 -3.93 1.01 -1.92
C LEU A 43 -4.03 -0.28 -2.73
N GLY A 44 -2.93 -1.01 -2.90
CA GLY A 44 -2.93 -2.31 -3.57
C GLY A 44 -3.92 -3.30 -2.96
N VAL A 45 -3.95 -3.39 -1.62
CA VAL A 45 -4.91 -4.25 -0.90
C VAL A 45 -6.35 -3.79 -1.13
N VAL A 46 -6.61 -2.48 -1.09
CA VAL A 46 -7.97 -1.95 -1.33
C VAL A 46 -8.43 -2.26 -2.76
N TYR A 47 -7.55 -2.14 -3.76
CA TYR A 47 -7.90 -2.53 -5.14
C TYR A 47 -8.08 -4.03 -5.32
N GLU A 48 -7.35 -4.86 -4.57
CA GLU A 48 -7.56 -6.31 -4.54
C GLU A 48 -8.94 -6.65 -3.96
N ASP A 49 -9.37 -5.98 -2.89
CA ASP A 49 -10.70 -6.14 -2.28
C ASP A 49 -11.83 -5.70 -3.23
N LEU A 50 -11.58 -4.63 -3.99
CA LEU A 50 -12.47 -4.16 -5.06
C LEU A 50 -12.51 -5.07 -6.30
N GLY A 51 -11.66 -6.10 -6.37
CA GLY A 51 -11.55 -7.02 -7.52
C GLY A 51 -10.75 -6.46 -8.71
N ASP A 52 -10.11 -5.30 -8.55
CA ASP A 52 -9.32 -4.61 -9.56
C ASP A 52 -7.84 -5.06 -9.50
N CYS A 53 -7.62 -6.33 -9.86
CA CYS A 53 -6.31 -7.00 -9.80
C CYS A 53 -5.18 -6.25 -10.53
N ASN A 54 -5.46 -5.67 -11.71
CA ASN A 54 -4.45 -4.94 -12.48
C ASN A 54 -3.90 -3.74 -11.69
N LYS A 55 -4.79 -2.95 -11.09
CA LYS A 55 -4.38 -1.79 -10.28
C LYS A 55 -3.69 -2.24 -9.00
N ALA A 56 -4.18 -3.30 -8.35
CA ALA A 56 -3.53 -3.85 -7.16
C ALA A 56 -2.06 -4.19 -7.43
N ILE A 57 -1.78 -4.87 -8.55
CA ILE A 57 -0.43 -5.20 -8.99
C ILE A 57 0.39 -3.94 -9.24
N GLU A 58 -0.13 -2.95 -9.97
CA GLU A 58 0.59 -1.69 -10.23
C GLU A 58 1.00 -0.97 -8.94
N TYR A 59 0.14 -0.98 -7.92
CA TYR A 59 0.44 -0.37 -6.61
C TYR A 59 1.43 -1.19 -5.80
N TYR A 60 1.34 -2.52 -5.82
CA TYR A 60 2.31 -3.40 -5.20
C TYR A 60 3.70 -3.27 -5.83
N GLU A 61 3.80 -3.18 -7.16
CA GLU A 61 5.07 -2.98 -7.87
C GLU A 61 5.71 -1.64 -7.50
N GLN A 62 4.92 -0.57 -7.39
CA GLN A 62 5.42 0.72 -6.95
C GLN A 62 5.89 0.67 -5.48
N SER A 63 5.14 0.01 -4.59
CA SER A 63 5.57 -0.20 -3.20
C SER A 63 6.91 -0.94 -3.14
N LEU A 64 7.03 -2.04 -3.89
CA LEU A 64 8.25 -2.84 -3.98
C LEU A 64 9.44 -2.06 -4.53
N ALA A 65 9.23 -1.18 -5.50
CA ALA A 65 10.28 -0.33 -6.03
C ALA A 65 10.84 0.61 -4.94
N ILE A 66 9.97 1.19 -4.12
CA ILE A 66 10.37 2.07 -3.02
C ILE A 66 10.99 1.28 -1.86
N GLU A 67 10.47 0.10 -1.55
CA GLU A 67 11.09 -0.81 -0.59
C GLU A 67 12.49 -1.22 -1.04
N ARG A 68 12.71 -1.50 -2.32
CA ARG A 68 14.05 -1.78 -2.87
C ARG A 68 14.99 -0.58 -2.72
N GLU A 69 14.49 0.62 -3.01
CA GLU A 69 15.26 1.87 -2.84
C GLU A 69 15.63 2.10 -1.37
N THR A 70 14.69 1.87 -0.44
CA THR A 70 14.91 2.07 1.01
C THR A 70 15.72 0.95 1.67
N LYS A 71 15.64 -0.28 1.15
CA LYS A 71 16.39 -1.46 1.62
C LYS A 71 17.88 -1.38 1.34
N ASP A 72 18.30 -0.63 0.32
CA ASP A 72 19.73 -0.35 0.09
C ASP A 72 20.33 0.52 1.21
N HIS A 73 19.48 1.30 1.90
CA HIS A 73 19.92 2.25 2.95
C HIS A 73 19.78 1.74 4.39
N LEU A 74 18.93 0.73 4.65
CA LEU A 74 18.77 0.13 5.98
C LEU A 74 18.77 -1.39 5.86
N GLY A 75 19.90 -2.01 6.18
CA GLY A 75 20.09 -3.48 6.19
C GLY A 75 19.26 -4.23 7.26
N GLY A 76 17.94 -4.06 7.27
CA GLY A 76 17.00 -4.65 8.20
C GLY A 76 15.83 -5.30 7.49
N ALA A 77 15.51 -6.52 7.93
CA ALA A 77 14.54 -7.50 7.42
C ALA A 77 13.26 -6.94 6.75
N PRO A 78 12.74 -7.65 5.72
CA PRO A 78 11.47 -7.30 5.11
C PRO A 78 10.34 -7.48 6.13
N VAL A 79 9.64 -6.40 6.47
CA VAL A 79 8.31 -6.49 7.10
C VAL A 79 7.30 -6.75 5.99
N VAL A 80 7.38 -7.95 5.38
CA VAL A 80 6.43 -8.38 4.35
C VAL A 80 5.07 -8.56 4.99
N PHE A 81 4.18 -7.59 4.76
CA PHE A 81 2.74 -7.79 4.73
C PHE A 81 2.29 -7.80 3.26
N TYR A 82 2.84 -8.68 2.43
CA TYR A 82 2.23 -8.98 1.13
C TYR A 82 2.03 -10.48 1.05
N SER A 83 0.83 -10.89 1.48
CA SER A 83 0.26 -12.13 0.99
C SER A 83 0.14 -11.96 -0.52
N GLU A 84 0.65 -12.93 -1.30
CA GLU A 84 0.37 -13.02 -2.73
C GLU A 84 -1.11 -12.69 -3.00
N PRO A 85 -1.45 -12.03 -4.12
CA PRO A 85 -2.84 -11.73 -4.49
C PRO A 85 -3.56 -13.07 -4.76
N ARG A 86 -3.96 -13.76 -3.69
CA ARG A 86 -4.55 -15.09 -3.70
C ARG A 86 -5.93 -15.10 -4.35
N SER A 87 -6.50 -13.93 -4.60
CA SER A 87 -7.83 -13.72 -5.17
C SER A 87 -7.81 -13.44 -6.68
N CYS A 88 -6.64 -13.25 -7.31
CA CYS A 88 -6.51 -12.95 -8.75
C CYS A 88 -5.95 -14.18 -9.48
N LEU A 89 -6.75 -15.24 -9.60
CA LEU A 89 -6.43 -16.48 -10.29
C LEU A 89 -7.49 -16.80 -11.36
#